data_AF-A0A380NWN4-F1
#
_entry.id   AF-A0A380NWN4-F1
#
_cell.length_a   1.000
_cell.length_b   1.000
_cell.length_c   1.000
_cell.angle_alpha   90.00
_cell.angle_beta   90.00
_cell.angle_gamma   90.00
#
_symmetry.space_group_name_H-M   'P 1'
#
loop_
_entity.id
_entity.type
_entity.pdbx_description
1 polymer ?
#
loop_
_entity_poly.entity_id
_entity_poly.type
_entity_poly.pdbx_seq_one_letter_code
_entity_poly.pdbx_strand_id
1 'polypeptide(L)'
;MTPMAHQHGIRVSFIDALFTAVSATAITGLTTLNTANTWSYFGQIVILLMIEVGALGFMTFTVLLLTITRQKIDLKARLLMQDALNLRNLADVKVMLTYVFSLSAIIQVAGALLLSFDFIPRFGVGKGIYFSVAHSISAFGNAGFTFFAQPVSMFKNDAYVLIVWMLLIWQVRSAS
;
A
#
# COMPACT_ATOMS: atom_id res chain seq x y z
N MET A 1 3.72 20.30 -4.26
CA MET A 1 3.58 21.75 -4.54
C MET A 1 4.19 22.18 -5.86
N THR A 2 4.80 21.27 -6.63
CA THR A 2 5.24 21.62 -7.98
C THR A 2 4.00 21.94 -8.83
N PRO A 3 4.07 22.92 -9.75
CA PRO A 3 2.95 23.31 -10.61
C PRO A 3 2.34 22.13 -11.39
N MET A 4 3.11 21.08 -11.63
CA MET A 4 2.70 19.86 -12.32
C MET A 4 1.84 18.92 -11.46
N ALA A 5 1.85 19.07 -10.12
CA ALA A 5 1.21 18.12 -9.20
C ALA A 5 -0.28 18.42 -8.94
N HIS A 6 -0.73 19.65 -9.14
CA HIS A 6 -2.13 20.04 -8.90
C HIS A 6 -2.81 20.45 -10.21
N GLN A 7 -4.14 20.33 -10.26
CA GLN A 7 -4.88 20.72 -11.47
C GLN A 7 -4.74 22.21 -11.76
N HIS A 8 -4.87 22.57 -13.04
CA HIS A 8 -4.73 23.95 -13.48
C HIS A 8 -5.82 24.84 -12.85
N GLY A 9 -5.42 25.95 -12.24
CA GLY A 9 -6.34 26.87 -11.55
C GLY A 9 -6.58 26.56 -10.06
N ILE A 10 -6.10 25.42 -9.54
CA ILE A 10 -6.20 25.10 -8.12
C ILE A 10 -4.95 25.58 -7.38
N ARG A 11 -5.15 26.40 -6.35
CA ARG A 11 -4.08 26.79 -5.40
C ARG A 11 -4.18 25.91 -4.17
N VAL A 12 -3.13 25.11 -3.92
CA VAL A 12 -3.02 24.28 -2.73
C VAL A 12 -2.12 24.98 -1.72
N SER A 13 -2.58 25.13 -0.47
CA SER A 13 -1.76 25.68 0.60
C SER A 13 -0.57 24.77 0.92
N PHE A 14 0.55 25.34 1.38
CA PHE A 14 1.71 24.56 1.82
C PHE A 14 1.31 23.54 2.90
N ILE A 15 0.47 23.96 3.84
CA ILE A 15 0.06 23.12 4.97
C ILE A 15 -0.77 21.92 4.51
N ASP A 16 -1.66 22.10 3.53
CA ASP A 16 -2.48 21.02 2.97
C ASP A 16 -1.66 20.01 2.18
N ALA A 17 -0.69 20.51 1.41
CA ALA A 17 0.23 19.66 0.68
C ALA A 17 1.11 18.84 1.63
N LEU A 18 1.63 19.47 2.68
CA LEU A 18 2.43 18.78 3.71
C LEU A 18 1.58 17.75 4.47
N PHE A 19 0.36 18.11 4.85
CA PHE A 19 -0.55 17.20 5.53
C PHE A 19 -0.86 15.97 4.67
N THR A 20 -1.17 16.17 3.40
CA THR A 20 -1.42 15.08 2.45
C THR A 20 -0.20 14.18 2.29
N ALA A 21 1.00 14.76 2.18
CA ALA A 21 2.25 14.02 2.08
C ALA A 21 2.55 13.17 3.33
N VAL A 22 2.36 13.75 4.52
CA VAL A 22 2.54 13.04 5.79
C VAL A 22 1.51 11.93 5.94
N SER A 23 0.24 12.21 5.64
CA SER A 23 -0.85 11.23 5.68
C SER A 23 -0.63 10.05 4.73
N ALA A 24 -0.18 10.32 3.50
CA ALA A 24 0.16 9.30 2.51
C ALA A 24 1.32 8.41 2.99
N THR A 25 2.39 9.02 3.50
CA THR A 25 3.58 8.30 3.98
C THR A 25 3.31 7.51 5.26
N ALA A 26 2.48 8.06 6.16
CA ALA A 26 2.09 7.43 7.41
C ALA A 26 0.90 6.47 7.25
N ILE A 27 0.34 6.34 6.04
CA ILE A 27 -0.74 5.39 5.73
C ILE A 27 -1.99 5.67 6.59
N THR A 28 -2.32 6.94 6.84
CA THR A 28 -3.48 7.29 7.70
C THR A 28 -4.75 7.55 6.92
N GLY A 29 -4.65 7.90 5.64
CA GLY A 29 -5.80 8.11 4.75
C GLY A 29 -6.57 9.39 4.97
N LEU A 30 -6.05 10.29 5.80
CA LEU A 30 -6.70 11.54 6.09
C LEU A 30 -6.31 12.59 5.03
N THR A 31 -7.29 13.14 4.32
CA THR A 31 -7.06 14.15 3.28
C THR A 31 -7.87 15.40 3.58
N THR A 32 -7.23 16.58 3.57
CA THR A 32 -7.95 17.85 3.73
C THR A 32 -8.67 18.27 2.45
N LEU A 33 -8.24 17.76 1.30
CA LEU A 33 -8.78 18.05 -0.03
C LEU A 33 -9.09 16.76 -0.77
N ASN A 34 -10.11 16.77 -1.65
CA ASN A 34 -10.44 15.60 -2.47
C ASN A 34 -9.29 15.28 -3.43
N THR A 35 -8.75 14.06 -3.34
CA THR A 35 -7.53 13.67 -4.06
C THR A 35 -7.71 13.67 -5.58
N ALA A 36 -8.86 13.21 -6.06
CA ALA A 36 -9.16 13.13 -7.50
C ALA A 36 -9.35 14.51 -8.15
N ASN A 37 -9.97 15.45 -7.41
CA ASN A 37 -10.29 16.78 -7.92
C ASN A 37 -9.14 17.79 -7.74
N THR A 38 -8.28 17.59 -6.76
CA THR A 38 -7.22 18.56 -6.41
C THR A 38 -5.93 18.26 -7.16
N TRP A 39 -5.55 16.99 -7.22
CA TRP A 39 -4.26 16.57 -7.76
C TRP A 39 -4.38 16.17 -9.23
N SER A 40 -3.37 16.55 -10.02
CA SER A 40 -3.22 16.05 -11.38
C SER A 40 -2.87 14.56 -11.36
N TYR A 41 -2.92 13.89 -12.51
CA TYR A 41 -2.44 12.50 -12.62
C TYR A 41 -1.00 12.33 -12.11
N PHE A 42 -0.12 13.32 -12.35
CA PHE A 42 1.23 13.32 -11.82
C PHE A 42 1.23 13.39 -10.29
N GLY A 43 0.46 14.30 -9.69
CA GLY A 43 0.37 14.42 -8.23
C GLY A 43 -0.20 13.16 -7.57
N GLN A 44 -1.19 12.52 -8.18
CA GLN A 44 -1.76 11.28 -7.68
C GLN A 44 -0.76 10.11 -7.74
N ILE A 45 0.06 10.03 -8.79
CA ILE A 45 1.18 9.05 -8.86
C ILE A 45 2.19 9.31 -7.75
N VAL A 46 2.54 10.57 -7.47
CA VAL A 46 3.43 10.91 -6.35
C VAL A 46 2.84 10.44 -5.02
N ILE A 47 1.54 10.67 -4.78
CA ILE A 47 0.85 10.20 -3.57
C ILE A 47 0.90 8.66 -3.48
N LEU A 48 0.64 7.95 -4.58
CA LEU A 48 0.73 6.49 -4.64
C LEU A 48 2.14 5.98 -4.30
N LEU A 49 3.18 6.63 -4.80
CA LEU A 49 4.56 6.28 -4.45
C LEU A 49 4.85 6.51 -2.97
N MET A 50 4.32 7.58 -2.37
CA MET A 50 4.47 7.83 -0.93
C MET A 50 3.76 6.76 -0.09
N ILE A 51 2.57 6.33 -0.52
CA ILE A 51 1.84 5.21 0.11
C ILE A 51 2.67 3.93 0.03
N GLU A 52 3.23 3.61 -1.13
CA GLU A 52 4.02 2.39 -1.33
C GLU A 52 5.29 2.40 -0.46
N VAL A 53 6.00 3.53 -0.41
CA VAL A 53 7.18 3.68 0.45
C VAL A 53 6.79 3.55 1.93
N GLY A 54 5.67 4.13 2.33
CA GLY A 54 5.13 3.98 3.69
C GLY A 54 4.85 2.51 4.02
N ALA A 55 4.11 1.81 3.15
CA ALA A 55 3.68 0.43 3.35
C ALA A 55 4.88 -0.53 3.47
N LEU A 56 5.82 -0.44 2.52
CA LEU A 56 7.01 -1.28 2.53
C LEU A 56 7.97 -0.91 3.67
N GLY A 57 8.05 0.37 4.01
CA GLY A 57 8.84 0.86 5.15
C GLY A 57 8.33 0.30 6.48
N PHE A 58 7.02 0.31 6.69
CA PHE A 58 6.38 -0.27 7.88
C PHE A 58 6.65 -1.78 8.00
N MET A 59 6.48 -2.53 6.91
CA MET A 59 6.76 -3.97 6.89
C MET A 59 8.24 -4.27 7.17
N THR A 60 9.14 -3.55 6.52
CA THR A 60 10.60 -3.69 6.68
C THR A 60 11.02 -3.41 8.13
N PHE A 61 10.54 -2.32 8.71
CA PHE A 61 10.85 -1.95 10.09
C PHE A 61 10.34 -3.01 11.08
N THR A 62 9.14 -3.54 10.84
CA THR A 62 8.55 -4.61 11.65
C THR A 62 9.41 -5.88 11.60
N VAL A 63 9.84 -6.31 10.42
CA VAL A 63 10.73 -7.48 10.25
C VAL A 63 12.08 -7.28 10.94
N LEU A 64 12.68 -6.09 10.82
CA LEU A 64 13.93 -5.75 11.50
C LEU A 64 13.78 -5.80 13.03
N LEU A 65 12.71 -5.20 13.57
CA LEU A 65 12.43 -5.19 15.01
C LEU A 65 12.21 -6.61 15.55
N LEU A 66 11.43 -7.43 14.83
CA LEU A 66 11.21 -8.84 15.18
C LEU A 66 12.51 -9.64 15.12
N THR A 67 13.37 -9.37 14.14
CA THR A 67 14.68 -10.05 14.01
C THR A 67 15.59 -9.71 15.19
N ILE A 68 15.70 -8.43 15.55
CA ILE A 68 16.49 -7.98 16.70
C ILE A 68 15.95 -8.57 18.01
N THR A 69 14.62 -8.63 18.16
CA THR A 69 13.97 -9.18 19.36
C THR A 69 14.15 -10.69 19.46
N ARG A 70 14.02 -11.43 18.35
CA ARG A 70 14.26 -12.88 18.28
C ARG A 70 15.72 -13.26 18.49
N GLN A 71 16.68 -12.41 18.12
CA GLN A 71 18.09 -12.64 18.41
C GLN A 71 18.42 -12.64 19.92
N LYS A 72 17.55 -12.08 20.77
CA LYS A 72 17.70 -12.17 22.23
C LYS A 72 17.26 -13.51 22.81
N ILE A 73 16.58 -14.36 22.02
CA ILE A 73 16.22 -15.73 22.40
C ILE A 73 17.43 -16.64 22.09
N ASP A 74 18.20 -16.87 23.15
CA ASP A 74 19.26 -17.86 23.37
C ASP A 74 19.98 -18.41 22.12
N LEU A 75 21.17 -17.86 21.86
CA LEU A 75 22.13 -18.36 20.87
C LEU A 75 22.38 -19.88 21.00
N LYS A 76 22.27 -20.44 22.23
CA LYS A 76 22.37 -21.89 22.49
C LYS A 76 21.20 -22.69 21.91
N ALA A 77 19.95 -22.22 22.02
CA ALA A 77 18.79 -22.89 21.43
C ALA A 77 18.88 -22.92 19.89
N ARG A 78 19.46 -21.87 19.30
CA ARG A 78 19.71 -21.79 17.86
C ARG A 78 20.77 -22.78 17.36
N LEU A 79 21.84 -22.98 18.13
CA LEU A 79 22.88 -23.96 17.80
C LEU A 79 22.36 -25.40 17.92
N LEU A 80 21.55 -25.70 18.92
CA LEU A 80 20.93 -27.03 19.10
C LEU A 80 19.91 -27.37 17.99
N MET A 81 19.19 -26.37 17.47
CA MET A 81 18.23 -26.58 16.37
C MET A 81 18.89 -26.68 14.99
N GLN A 82 20.06 -26.07 14.77
CA GLN A 82 20.80 -26.19 13.50
C GLN A 82 21.30 -27.62 13.27
N ASP A 83 21.82 -28.27 14.32
CA ASP A 83 22.31 -29.66 14.25
C ASP A 83 21.17 -30.69 14.06
N ALA A 84 19.99 -30.44 14.65
CA ALA A 84 18.89 -31.40 14.61
C ALA A 84 18.07 -31.38 13.30
N LEU A 85 18.10 -30.28 12.53
CA LEU A 85 17.16 -30.10 11.40
C LEU A 85 17.82 -29.83 10.04
N ASN A 86 19.15 -29.73 9.92
CA ASN A 86 19.85 -29.45 8.65
C ASN A 86 19.23 -28.26 7.87
N LEU A 87 18.65 -27.29 8.60
CA LEU A 87 17.96 -26.14 8.04
C LEU A 87 19.00 -25.08 7.69
N ARG A 88 19.36 -25.08 6.40
CA ARG A 88 20.28 -24.15 5.77
C ARG A 88 19.79 -22.70 5.97
N ASN A 89 20.63 -21.92 6.65
CA ASN A 89 20.64 -20.46 6.79
C ASN A 89 19.57 -19.77 7.66
N LEU A 90 20.07 -19.21 8.76
CA LEU A 90 19.46 -18.15 9.53
C LEU A 90 19.41 -16.88 8.68
N ALA A 91 18.22 -16.56 8.16
CA ALA A 91 17.72 -15.21 7.84
C ALA A 91 18.79 -14.22 7.34
N ASP A 92 19.17 -14.31 6.07
CA ASP A 92 19.73 -13.15 5.39
C ASP A 92 18.60 -12.11 5.30
N VAL A 93 18.76 -10.98 5.98
CA VAL A 93 17.80 -9.87 5.98
C VAL A 93 17.46 -9.49 4.53
N LYS A 94 18.43 -9.59 3.61
CA LYS A 94 18.19 -9.35 2.17
C LYS A 94 17.15 -10.31 1.58
N VAL A 95 17.21 -11.60 1.92
CA VAL A 95 16.24 -12.61 1.42
C VAL A 95 14.85 -12.31 1.95
N MET A 96 14.71 -11.94 3.22
CA MET A 96 13.42 -11.54 3.79
C MET A 96 12.87 -10.28 3.14
N LEU A 97 13.71 -9.25 2.91
CA LEU A 97 13.30 -8.04 2.22
C LEU A 97 12.84 -8.35 0.80
N THR A 98 13.66 -9.04 -0.01
CA THR A 98 13.27 -9.40 -1.39
C THR A 98 11.99 -10.22 -1.43
N TYR A 99 11.76 -11.10 -0.45
CA TYR A 99 10.51 -11.84 -0.32
C TYR A 99 9.30 -10.93 -0.05
N VAL A 100 9.40 -10.00 0.91
CA VAL A 100 8.32 -9.04 1.23
C VAL A 100 7.98 -8.17 0.03
N PHE A 101 9.00 -7.61 -0.65
CA PHE A 101 8.79 -6.80 -1.85
C PHE A 101 8.12 -7.60 -2.98
N SER A 102 8.56 -8.83 -3.23
CA SER A 102 8.00 -9.68 -4.28
C SER A 102 6.56 -10.10 -3.96
N LEU A 103 6.29 -10.48 -2.72
CA LEU A 103 4.95 -10.85 -2.26
C LEU A 103 4.00 -9.65 -2.35
N SER A 104 4.45 -8.47 -1.92
CA SER A 104 3.71 -7.21 -2.05
C SER A 104 3.28 -6.96 -3.49
N ALA A 105 4.23 -7.00 -4.42
CA ALA A 105 3.95 -6.77 -5.84
C ALA A 105 2.93 -7.78 -6.41
N ILE A 106 3.05 -9.06 -6.05
CA ILE A 106 2.11 -10.11 -6.51
C ILE A 106 0.69 -9.82 -6.01
N ILE A 107 0.55 -9.49 -4.72
CA ILE A 107 -0.75 -9.17 -4.11
C ILE A 107 -1.37 -7.95 -4.76
N GLN A 108 -0.58 -6.89 -4.95
CA GLN A 108 -1.06 -5.65 -5.58
C GLN A 108 -1.49 -5.86 -7.03
N VAL A 109 -0.73 -6.64 -7.80
CA VAL A 109 -1.10 -6.98 -9.19
C VAL A 109 -2.37 -7.83 -9.21
N ALA A 110 -2.48 -8.85 -8.35
CA ALA A 110 -3.68 -9.65 -8.24
C ALA A 110 -4.91 -8.81 -7.84
N GLY A 111 -4.76 -7.94 -6.85
CA GLY A 111 -5.80 -7.00 -6.43
C GLY A 111 -6.22 -6.03 -7.53
N ALA A 112 -5.25 -5.49 -8.27
CA ALA A 112 -5.52 -4.60 -9.40
C ALA A 112 -6.26 -5.34 -10.52
N LEU A 113 -5.88 -6.58 -10.82
CA LEU A 113 -6.58 -7.41 -11.80
C LEU A 113 -8.02 -7.70 -11.37
N LEU A 114 -8.25 -8.08 -10.11
CA LEU A 114 -9.60 -8.32 -9.59
C LEU A 114 -10.46 -7.06 -9.65
N LEU A 115 -9.94 -5.92 -9.21
CA LEU A 115 -10.66 -4.64 -9.30
C LEU A 115 -10.89 -4.18 -10.74
N SER A 116 -10.02 -4.57 -11.67
CA SER A 116 -10.13 -4.16 -13.08
C SER A 116 -11.35 -4.75 -13.78
N PHE A 117 -11.81 -5.94 -13.36
CA PHE A 117 -13.03 -6.55 -13.92
C PHE A 117 -14.28 -5.69 -13.69
N ASP A 118 -14.35 -4.95 -12.59
CA ASP A 118 -15.48 -4.06 -12.31
C ASP A 118 -15.21 -2.61 -12.77
N PHE A 119 -13.99 -2.10 -12.58
CA PHE A 119 -13.68 -0.70 -12.87
C PHE A 119 -13.50 -0.40 -14.36
N ILE A 120 -13.02 -1.35 -15.18
CA ILE A 120 -12.90 -1.16 -16.63
C ILE A 120 -14.27 -0.94 -17.28
N PRO A 121 -15.30 -1.77 -17.02
CA PRO A 121 -16.64 -1.54 -17.55
C PRO A 121 -17.27 -0.21 -17.11
N ARG A 122 -16.98 0.24 -15.87
CA ARG A 122 -17.61 1.45 -15.30
C ARG A 122 -16.96 2.76 -15.74
N PHE A 123 -15.64 2.79 -15.84
CA PHE A 123 -14.87 4.02 -16.05
C PHE A 123 -14.11 4.04 -17.38
N GLY A 124 -14.18 2.97 -18.17
CA GLY A 124 -13.44 2.77 -19.41
C GLY A 124 -12.04 2.19 -19.17
N VAL A 125 -11.40 1.69 -20.23
CA VAL A 125 -10.13 0.93 -20.14
C VAL A 125 -9.01 1.73 -19.46
N GLY A 126 -8.72 2.96 -19.91
CA GLY A 126 -7.61 3.74 -19.37
C GLY A 126 -7.79 4.15 -17.90
N LYS A 127 -8.95 4.74 -17.55
CA LYS A 127 -9.24 5.16 -16.17
C LYS A 127 -9.52 3.98 -15.25
N GLY A 128 -10.16 2.93 -15.76
CA GLY A 128 -10.43 1.70 -15.02
C GLY A 128 -9.13 1.05 -14.55
N ILE A 129 -8.17 0.80 -15.44
CA ILE A 129 -6.85 0.23 -15.08
C ILE A 129 -6.17 1.10 -14.03
N TYR A 130 -6.14 2.42 -14.23
CA TYR A 130 -5.54 3.36 -13.29
C TYR A 130 -6.19 3.27 -11.90
N PHE A 131 -7.52 3.32 -11.82
CA PHE A 131 -8.23 3.23 -10.54
C PHE A 131 -8.04 1.87 -9.88
N SER A 132 -7.97 0.79 -10.64
CA SER A 132 -7.75 -0.55 -10.08
C SER A 132 -6.37 -0.67 -9.45
N VAL A 133 -5.33 -0.17 -10.13
CA VAL A 133 -3.96 -0.15 -9.59
C VAL A 133 -3.88 0.77 -8.36
N ALA A 134 -4.41 2.00 -8.47
CA ALA A 134 -4.33 2.98 -7.40
C ALA A 134 -5.05 2.51 -6.11
N HIS A 135 -6.23 1.92 -6.25
CA HIS A 135 -6.97 1.40 -5.09
C HIS A 135 -6.39 0.07 -4.58
N SER A 136 -5.75 -0.74 -5.43
CA SER A 136 -5.04 -1.94 -4.98
C SER A 136 -3.83 -1.57 -4.10
N ILE A 137 -3.01 -0.61 -4.52
CA ILE A 137 -1.88 -0.08 -3.74
C ILE A 137 -2.38 0.52 -2.41
N SER A 138 -3.40 1.38 -2.46
CA SER A 138 -3.97 1.99 -1.25
C SER A 138 -4.56 0.95 -0.29
N ALA A 139 -5.29 -0.04 -0.79
CA ALA A 139 -5.88 -1.11 0.03
C ALA A 139 -4.81 -2.04 0.61
N PHE A 140 -3.81 -2.43 -0.18
CA PHE A 140 -2.66 -3.20 0.28
C PHE A 140 -1.90 -2.46 1.38
N GLY A 141 -1.69 -1.15 1.20
CA GLY A 141 -1.06 -0.32 2.22
C GLY A 141 -1.92 -0.14 3.47
N ASN A 142 -3.23 -0.38 3.44
CA ASN A 142 -4.21 0.13 4.41
C ASN A 142 -4.28 1.66 4.48
N ALA A 143 -3.91 2.33 3.39
CA ALA A 143 -3.75 3.77 3.36
C ALA A 143 -5.07 4.53 3.33
N GLY A 144 -6.19 3.93 2.93
CA GLY A 144 -7.50 4.60 2.93
C GLY A 144 -7.65 5.76 1.94
N PHE A 145 -6.64 6.03 1.11
CA PHE A 145 -6.71 7.02 0.04
C PHE A 145 -7.62 6.53 -1.09
N THR A 146 -8.41 7.46 -1.63
CA THR A 146 -9.38 7.20 -2.69
C THR A 146 -9.10 8.14 -3.85
N PHE A 147 -9.16 7.61 -5.07
CA PHE A 147 -8.83 8.34 -6.29
C PHE A 147 -10.08 8.62 -7.15
N PHE A 148 -11.25 8.34 -6.60
CA PHE A 148 -12.53 8.68 -7.20
C PHE A 148 -12.91 10.13 -6.91
N ALA A 149 -13.51 10.80 -7.91
CA ALA A 149 -14.10 12.12 -7.71
C ALA A 149 -15.34 12.07 -6.82
N GLN A 150 -16.07 10.94 -6.86
CA GLN A 150 -17.24 10.69 -6.03
C GLN A 150 -16.88 9.95 -4.74
N PRO A 151 -17.70 10.09 -3.68
CA PRO A 151 -17.50 9.34 -2.44
C PRO A 151 -17.57 7.82 -2.67
N VAL A 152 -16.76 7.08 -1.92
CA VAL A 152 -16.70 5.60 -1.97
C VAL A 152 -18.05 4.94 -1.62
N SER A 153 -18.97 5.68 -0.99
CA SER A 153 -20.33 5.21 -0.71
C SER A 153 -21.10 4.78 -1.95
N MET A 154 -20.66 5.16 -3.17
CA MET A 154 -21.19 4.61 -4.42
C MET A 154 -21.07 3.07 -4.52
N PHE A 155 -20.10 2.46 -3.84
CA PHE A 155 -19.87 1.02 -3.81
C PHE A 155 -20.53 0.32 -2.61
N LYS A 156 -21.38 1.01 -1.84
CA LYS A 156 -22.01 0.44 -0.63
C LYS A 156 -22.80 -0.86 -0.90
N ASN A 157 -23.42 -0.96 -2.07
CA ASN A 157 -24.21 -2.14 -2.48
C ASN A 157 -23.41 -3.11 -3.36
N ASP A 158 -22.14 -2.83 -3.60
CA ASP A 158 -21.27 -3.63 -4.46
C ASP A 158 -20.48 -4.64 -3.63
N ALA A 159 -21.08 -5.81 -3.42
CA ALA A 159 -20.46 -6.87 -2.63
C ALA A 159 -19.11 -7.31 -3.22
N TYR A 160 -18.95 -7.28 -4.55
CA TYR A 160 -17.73 -7.73 -5.21
C TYR A 160 -16.53 -6.83 -4.84
N VAL A 161 -16.66 -5.53 -5.08
CA VAL A 161 -15.59 -4.56 -4.80
C VAL A 161 -15.24 -4.54 -3.31
N LEU A 162 -16.25 -4.60 -2.44
CA LEU A 162 -16.05 -4.64 -0.99
C LEU A 162 -15.30 -5.89 -0.53
N ILE A 163 -15.64 -7.06 -1.05
CA ILE A 163 -14.93 -8.32 -0.73
C ILE A 163 -13.47 -8.24 -1.18
N VAL A 164 -13.19 -7.73 -2.39
CA VAL A 164 -11.82 -7.59 -2.89
C VAL A 164 -11.00 -6.65 -2.01
N TRP A 165 -11.55 -5.50 -1.61
CA TRP A 165 -10.87 -4.60 -0.67
C TRP A 165 -10.64 -5.22 0.69
N MET A 166 -11.63 -5.93 1.25
CA MET A 166 -11.46 -6.63 2.53
C MET A 166 -10.33 -7.67 2.45
N LEU A 167 -10.25 -8.43 1.36
CA LEU A 167 -9.19 -9.41 1.14
C LEU A 167 -7.81 -8.74 1.05
N LEU A 168 -7.68 -7.61 0.35
CA LEU A 168 -6.41 -6.88 0.25
C LEU A 168 -5.94 -6.34 1.59
N ILE A 169 -6.85 -5.76 2.37
CA ILE A 169 -6.58 -5.20 3.71
C ILE A 169 -6.19 -6.31 4.71
N TRP A 170 -6.88 -7.45 4.66
CA TRP A 170 -6.70 -8.52 5.64
C TRP A 170 -5.32 -9.17 5.61
N GLN A 171 -4.68 -9.22 4.44
CA GLN A 171 -3.37 -9.86 4.25
C GLN A 171 -2.26 -9.25 5.11
N VAL A 172 -2.29 -7.93 5.31
CA VAL A 172 -1.30 -7.23 6.13
C VAL A 172 -1.39 -7.67 7.59
N ARG A 173 -2.60 -7.88 8.11
CA ARG A 173 -2.82 -8.32 9.49
C ARG A 173 -2.35 -9.75 9.75
N SER A 174 -2.38 -10.62 8.73
CA SER A 174 -1.87 -12.00 8.86
C SER A 174 -0.35 -12.08 8.82
N ALA A 175 0.35 -11.04 8.36
CA ALA A 175 1.80 -10.98 8.22
C ALA A 175 2.52 -10.29 9.39
N SER A 176 1.78 -9.52 10.22
CA SER A 176 2.25 -8.84 11.44
C SER A 176 2.03 -9.68 12.69
#